data_AF-A0A849ATM6-F1
#
_entry.id   AF-A0A849ATM6-F1
#
_cell.length_a   1.000
_cell.length_b   1.000
_cell.length_c   1.000
_cell.angle_alpha   90.00
_cell.angle_beta   90.00
_cell.angle_gamma   90.00
#
_symmetry.space_group_name_H-M   'P 1'
#
loop_
_entity.id
_entity.type
_entity.pdbx_description
1 polymer ?
#
loop_
_entity_poly.entity_id
_entity_poly.type
_entity_poly.pdbx_seq_one_letter_code
_entity_poly.pdbx_strand_id
1 'polypeptide(L)'
;MDLETGEVLFDWSSLDHIPVTETQREFEDDAGTEEKPFDYFHGNSATVDDDGSLLVNARNTHAFYNLDRESGEVNWTAGGPESDFELGDGVYFAWQHDIERQADGSITMFDNQSAPTRGDSSRGLRLDVDTDEMTIEIITEYLPPVDRIAANQGSFQELANGRVVLGWGALPSWTLYAQDGEVLGDWTVAADSNYRAYFHEWTATPTAPPAAVARTEDGVTSVYVSWNGATEVESWRVLVGADSSTLSEVATSERTGFETAIELPEGADGNGDDDADEGSGESPQSFEHIVVEALNADGDPIGSAAVQPEGEGLAQ
;
A
#
# COMPACT_ATOMS: atom_id res chain seq x y z
N MET A 1 -18.53 15.66 4.29
CA MET A 1 -19.24 15.58 5.59
C MET A 1 -18.26 15.87 6.71
N ASP A 2 -18.74 16.40 7.82
CA ASP A 2 -17.96 16.45 9.05
C ASP A 2 -17.94 15.06 9.69
N LEU A 3 -16.74 14.53 9.96
CA LEU A 3 -16.58 13.14 10.41
C LEU A 3 -16.96 12.93 11.88
N GLU A 4 -16.93 13.98 12.70
CA GLU A 4 -17.24 13.91 14.13
C GLU A 4 -18.75 14.00 14.37
N THR A 5 -19.41 14.93 13.68
CA THR A 5 -20.82 15.25 13.86
C THR A 5 -21.75 14.54 12.87
N GLY A 6 -21.22 14.10 11.73
CA GLY A 6 -22.00 13.59 10.61
C GLY A 6 -22.72 14.67 9.80
N GLU A 7 -22.43 15.95 10.02
CA GLU A 7 -23.04 17.05 9.27
C GLU A 7 -22.66 17.00 7.79
N VAL A 8 -23.66 17.19 6.91
CA VAL A 8 -23.44 17.31 5.46
C VAL A 8 -22.95 18.72 5.17
N LEU A 9 -21.66 18.85 4.85
CA LEU A 9 -21.01 20.13 4.54
C LEU A 9 -21.22 20.55 3.07
N PHE A 10 -21.45 19.58 2.19
CA PHE A 10 -21.64 19.76 0.76
C PHE A 10 -22.38 18.54 0.23
N ASP A 11 -23.36 18.78 -0.64
CA ASP A 11 -24.14 17.76 -1.35
C ASP A 11 -24.25 18.19 -2.81
N TRP A 12 -23.99 17.25 -3.70
CA TRP A 12 -23.96 17.51 -5.14
C TRP A 12 -24.65 16.36 -5.87
N SER A 13 -25.53 16.72 -6.79
CA SER A 13 -26.35 15.79 -7.55
C SER A 13 -25.97 15.90 -9.02
N SER A 14 -25.34 14.85 -9.56
CA SER A 14 -24.94 14.85 -10.98
C SER A 14 -26.12 15.10 -11.93
N LEU A 15 -27.34 14.70 -11.56
CA LEU A 15 -28.53 14.90 -12.40
C LEU A 15 -28.91 16.37 -12.60
N ASP A 16 -28.45 17.27 -11.74
CA ASP A 16 -28.69 18.71 -11.86
C ASP A 16 -27.68 19.40 -12.78
N HIS A 17 -26.56 18.73 -13.09
CA HIS A 17 -25.41 19.33 -13.79
C HIS A 17 -25.01 18.59 -15.08
N ILE A 18 -25.12 17.26 -15.10
CA ILE A 18 -24.63 16.38 -16.17
C ILE A 18 -25.81 15.66 -16.83
N PRO A 19 -26.13 15.99 -18.10
CA PRO A 19 -27.13 15.28 -18.89
C PRO A 19 -26.91 13.76 -18.92
N VAL A 20 -27.98 12.99 -18.69
CA VAL A 20 -27.98 11.51 -18.80
C VAL A 20 -27.50 11.03 -20.18
N THR A 21 -27.69 11.85 -21.22
CA THR A 21 -27.29 11.56 -22.60
C THR A 21 -25.79 11.57 -22.84
N GLU A 22 -24.97 12.07 -21.93
CA GLU A 22 -23.51 12.05 -22.05
C GLU A 22 -22.90 10.68 -21.76
N THR A 23 -23.69 9.78 -21.17
CA THR A 23 -23.26 8.41 -20.91
C THR A 23 -22.78 7.71 -22.19
N GLN A 24 -21.68 6.98 -22.06
CA GLN A 24 -21.13 6.08 -23.05
C GLN A 24 -21.63 4.64 -22.86
N ARG A 25 -22.49 4.40 -21.86
CA ARG A 25 -23.18 3.12 -21.72
C ARG A 25 -24.35 3.03 -22.68
N GLU A 26 -24.53 1.83 -23.23
CA GLU A 26 -25.74 1.50 -23.97
C GLU A 26 -26.95 1.53 -23.03
N PHE A 27 -28.01 2.19 -23.49
CA PHE A 27 -29.29 2.21 -22.80
C PHE A 27 -30.11 0.98 -23.22
N GLU A 28 -30.36 0.08 -22.28
CA GLU A 28 -31.15 -1.15 -22.51
C GLU A 28 -32.66 -0.85 -22.46
N ASP A 29 -33.47 -1.57 -23.23
CA ASP A 29 -34.92 -1.30 -23.41
C ASP A 29 -35.74 -1.30 -22.10
N ASP A 30 -35.28 -1.99 -21.06
CA ASP A 30 -35.92 -2.11 -19.74
C ASP A 30 -35.18 -1.34 -18.62
N ALA A 31 -34.13 -0.57 -18.96
CA ALA A 31 -33.39 0.26 -18.00
C ALA A 31 -34.11 1.57 -17.67
N GLY A 32 -33.64 2.25 -16.61
CA GLY A 32 -34.16 3.56 -16.19
C GLY A 32 -35.44 3.49 -15.37
N THR A 33 -35.78 2.32 -14.83
CA THR A 33 -36.91 2.12 -13.92
C THR A 33 -36.44 2.12 -12.46
N GLU A 34 -37.36 2.17 -11.49
CA GLU A 34 -37.01 2.03 -10.07
C GLU A 34 -36.39 0.65 -9.76
N GLU A 35 -36.87 -0.41 -10.42
CA GLU A 35 -36.35 -1.78 -10.26
C GLU A 35 -35.01 -2.00 -11.00
N LYS A 36 -34.77 -1.24 -12.07
CA LYS A 36 -33.55 -1.29 -12.90
C LYS A 36 -33.06 0.13 -13.21
N PRO A 37 -32.54 0.87 -12.21
CA PRO A 37 -32.06 2.22 -12.41
C PRO A 37 -30.91 2.23 -13.42
N PHE A 38 -30.89 3.25 -14.26
CA PHE A 38 -29.84 3.39 -15.26
C PHE A 38 -28.65 4.12 -14.67
N ASP A 39 -27.54 3.40 -14.55
CA ASP A 39 -26.27 3.92 -14.05
C ASP A 39 -25.55 4.73 -15.13
N TYR A 40 -25.98 5.97 -15.34
CA TYR A 40 -25.47 6.81 -16.44
C TYR A 40 -24.10 7.44 -16.15
N PHE A 41 -23.82 7.73 -14.87
CA PHE A 41 -22.64 8.50 -14.42
C PHE A 41 -21.55 7.60 -13.83
N HIS A 42 -21.89 6.77 -12.85
CA HIS A 42 -20.95 5.92 -12.10
C HIS A 42 -19.71 6.66 -11.60
N GLY A 43 -19.91 7.51 -10.60
CA GLY A 43 -18.82 8.19 -9.90
C GLY A 43 -17.95 7.19 -9.13
N ASN A 44 -16.63 7.21 -9.31
CA ASN A 44 -15.73 6.21 -8.68
C ASN A 44 -14.46 6.79 -8.02
N SER A 45 -14.24 8.09 -8.14
CA SER A 45 -13.21 8.84 -7.42
C SER A 45 -13.61 10.30 -7.33
N ALA A 46 -13.27 10.91 -6.20
CA ALA A 46 -13.41 12.33 -5.94
C ALA A 46 -12.23 12.79 -5.09
N THR A 47 -11.48 13.78 -5.56
CA THR A 47 -10.30 14.34 -4.89
C THR A 47 -10.42 15.86 -4.82
N VAL A 48 -9.73 16.50 -3.87
CA VAL A 48 -9.63 17.96 -3.83
C VAL A 48 -8.54 18.36 -4.80
N ASP A 49 -8.84 19.31 -5.69
CA ASP A 49 -7.87 19.84 -6.63
C ASP A 49 -6.94 20.87 -5.95
N ASP A 50 -5.90 21.32 -6.66
CA ASP A 50 -4.90 22.27 -6.15
C ASP A 50 -5.46 23.67 -5.81
N ASP A 51 -6.52 24.09 -6.50
CA ASP A 51 -7.26 25.34 -6.25
C ASP A 51 -8.37 25.20 -5.19
N GLY A 52 -8.56 24.00 -4.63
CA GLY A 52 -9.58 23.70 -3.62
C GLY A 52 -10.95 23.27 -4.16
N SER A 53 -11.12 23.26 -5.50
CA SER A 53 -12.24 22.61 -6.18
C SER A 53 -12.23 21.09 -6.00
N LEU A 54 -13.18 20.39 -6.60
CA LEU A 54 -13.25 18.92 -6.56
C LEU A 54 -13.05 18.34 -7.95
N LEU A 55 -12.09 17.43 -8.10
CA LEU A 55 -12.01 16.54 -9.26
C LEU A 55 -12.89 15.33 -9.02
N VAL A 56 -13.89 15.12 -9.88
CA VAL A 56 -14.83 13.99 -9.80
C VAL A 56 -14.75 13.18 -11.08
N ASN A 57 -14.53 11.88 -10.95
CA ASN A 57 -14.46 10.98 -12.10
C ASN A 57 -15.77 10.21 -12.31
N ALA A 58 -16.22 10.11 -13.55
CA ALA A 58 -17.38 9.32 -13.94
C ALA A 58 -17.01 8.26 -14.98
N ARG A 59 -17.04 7.01 -14.53
CA ARG A 59 -16.69 5.85 -15.36
C ARG A 59 -17.55 5.78 -16.62
N ASN A 60 -18.84 6.07 -16.50
CA ASN A 60 -19.79 5.79 -17.57
C ASN A 60 -19.97 6.95 -18.55
N THR A 61 -19.38 8.12 -18.31
CA THR A 61 -19.30 9.21 -19.31
C THR A 61 -17.95 9.27 -20.02
N HIS A 62 -16.97 8.48 -19.56
CA HIS A 62 -15.57 8.53 -19.98
C HIS A 62 -14.96 9.92 -19.77
N ALA A 63 -15.37 10.61 -18.70
CA ALA A 63 -14.93 11.94 -18.38
C ALA A 63 -14.66 12.11 -16.88
N PHE A 64 -13.87 13.13 -16.56
CA PHE A 64 -13.75 13.68 -15.23
C PHE A 64 -14.04 15.18 -15.25
N TYR A 65 -14.50 15.69 -14.12
CA TYR A 65 -15.06 17.04 -13.99
C TYR A 65 -14.35 17.76 -12.86
N ASN A 66 -14.10 19.05 -13.06
CA ASN A 66 -13.74 19.94 -11.98
C ASN A 66 -14.99 20.68 -11.51
N LEU A 67 -15.29 20.59 -10.21
CA LEU A 67 -16.47 21.17 -9.60
C LEU A 67 -16.08 22.26 -8.62
N ASP A 68 -16.69 23.42 -8.73
CA ASP A 68 -16.60 24.43 -7.68
C ASP A 68 -17.23 23.88 -6.40
N ARG A 69 -16.44 23.90 -5.32
CA ARG A 69 -16.81 23.26 -4.06
C ARG A 69 -17.85 24.05 -3.25
N GLU A 70 -18.06 25.33 -3.57
CA GLU A 70 -19.03 26.17 -2.88
C GLU A 70 -20.38 26.17 -3.60
N SER A 71 -20.38 26.30 -4.92
CA SER A 71 -21.59 26.41 -5.75
C SER A 71 -22.07 25.06 -6.30
N GLY A 72 -21.17 24.09 -6.46
CA GLY A 72 -21.43 22.83 -7.15
C GLY A 72 -21.45 22.95 -8.68
N GLU A 73 -21.11 24.11 -9.24
CA GLU A 73 -21.01 24.30 -10.69
C GLU A 73 -19.83 23.51 -11.27
N VAL A 74 -20.01 22.99 -12.49
CA VAL A 74 -18.94 22.34 -13.25
C VAL A 74 -18.11 23.43 -13.89
N ASN A 75 -16.84 23.56 -13.49
CA ASN A 75 -15.91 24.54 -14.04
C ASN A 75 -15.44 24.12 -15.43
N TRP A 76 -15.13 22.84 -15.62
CA TRP A 76 -14.73 22.24 -16.90
C TRP A 76 -14.91 20.71 -16.87
N THR A 77 -15.00 20.13 -18.06
CA THR A 77 -15.14 18.70 -18.33
C THR A 77 -14.00 18.21 -19.20
N ALA A 78 -13.30 17.15 -18.78
CA ALA A 78 -12.20 16.54 -19.52
C ALA A 78 -12.56 15.12 -19.97
N GLY A 79 -12.54 14.89 -21.29
CA GLY A 79 -12.94 13.62 -21.90
C GLY A 79 -14.45 13.53 -22.18
N GLY A 80 -14.89 12.37 -22.67
CA GLY A 80 -16.28 12.14 -23.04
C GLY A 80 -16.76 13.00 -24.24
N PRO A 81 -18.08 13.01 -24.53
CA PRO A 81 -18.66 13.74 -25.67
C PRO A 81 -18.61 15.26 -25.57
N GLU A 82 -18.62 15.79 -24.35
CA GLU A 82 -18.72 17.22 -24.05
C GLU A 82 -17.41 17.76 -23.43
N SER A 83 -16.26 17.19 -23.85
CA SER A 83 -14.94 17.66 -23.40
C SER A 83 -14.72 19.12 -23.80
N ASP A 84 -14.30 19.94 -22.83
CA ASP A 84 -13.85 21.32 -23.06
C ASP A 84 -12.43 21.38 -23.64
N PHE A 85 -11.69 20.27 -23.56
CA PHE A 85 -10.28 20.18 -23.94
C PHE A 85 -10.05 19.56 -25.32
N GLU A 86 -9.07 20.10 -26.04
CA GLU A 86 -8.46 19.42 -27.18
C GLU A 86 -7.55 18.29 -26.67
N LEU A 87 -7.86 17.05 -27.05
CA LEU A 87 -7.10 15.87 -26.64
C LEU A 87 -5.96 15.62 -27.63
N GLY A 88 -4.73 15.63 -27.12
CA GLY A 88 -3.51 15.37 -27.87
C GLY A 88 -3.40 13.93 -28.40
N ASP A 89 -2.32 13.66 -29.12
CA ASP A 89 -2.10 12.37 -29.76
C ASP A 89 -2.03 11.23 -28.74
N GLY A 90 -2.90 10.22 -28.91
CA GLY A 90 -2.98 9.06 -28.01
C GLY A 90 -3.76 9.29 -26.70
N VAL A 91 -4.20 10.52 -26.45
CA VAL A 91 -5.06 10.88 -25.32
C VAL A 91 -6.49 10.43 -25.62
N TYR A 92 -6.77 9.19 -25.24
CA TYR A 92 -8.11 8.62 -25.27
C TYR A 92 -8.23 7.62 -24.12
N PHE A 93 -9.14 7.86 -23.21
CA PHE A 93 -9.39 6.99 -22.06
C PHE A 93 -10.85 6.60 -21.99
N ALA A 94 -11.11 5.45 -21.37
CA ALA A 94 -12.44 4.90 -21.28
C ALA A 94 -12.60 4.07 -20.01
N TRP A 95 -13.75 4.24 -19.34
CA TRP A 95 -14.10 3.49 -18.13
C TRP A 95 -13.11 3.68 -16.96
N GLN A 96 -12.40 4.80 -16.96
CA GLN A 96 -11.28 5.14 -16.08
C GLN A 96 -11.64 5.21 -14.60
N HIS A 97 -10.63 5.06 -13.73
CA HIS A 97 -10.70 5.13 -12.28
C HIS A 97 -9.55 5.97 -11.72
N ASP A 98 -9.72 6.41 -10.47
CA ASP A 98 -8.66 6.98 -9.62
C ASP A 98 -7.98 8.22 -10.21
N ILE A 99 -8.77 9.27 -10.42
CA ILE A 99 -8.29 10.58 -10.89
C ILE A 99 -7.77 11.39 -9.71
N GLU A 100 -6.53 11.87 -9.82
CA GLU A 100 -5.89 12.69 -8.79
C GLU A 100 -4.92 13.71 -9.41
N ARG A 101 -4.95 14.93 -8.87
CA ARG A 101 -3.96 15.97 -9.16
C ARG A 101 -2.70 15.71 -8.34
N GLN A 102 -1.55 15.68 -9.00
CA GLN A 102 -0.25 15.52 -8.36
C GLN A 102 0.35 16.88 -7.98
N ALA A 103 1.34 16.85 -7.10
CA ALA A 103 1.97 18.06 -6.56
C ALA A 103 2.66 18.96 -7.63
N ASP A 104 2.96 18.40 -8.80
CA ASP A 104 3.52 19.13 -9.94
C ASP A 104 2.48 19.68 -10.92
N GLY A 105 1.18 19.52 -10.61
CA GLY A 105 0.07 19.96 -11.45
C GLY A 105 -0.44 18.92 -12.46
N SER A 106 0.31 17.83 -12.68
CA SER A 106 -0.15 16.76 -13.56
C SER A 106 -1.36 16.02 -12.99
N ILE A 107 -2.18 15.44 -13.86
CA ILE A 107 -3.29 14.57 -13.45
C ILE A 107 -2.95 13.13 -13.75
N THR A 108 -3.16 12.24 -12.78
CA THR A 108 -2.97 10.79 -12.96
C THR A 108 -4.29 10.07 -13.02
N MET A 109 -4.32 8.95 -13.76
CA MET A 109 -5.49 8.07 -13.84
C MET A 109 -5.13 6.62 -14.12
N PHE A 110 -6.04 5.73 -13.74
CA PHE A 110 -6.07 4.36 -14.24
C PHE A 110 -7.11 4.25 -15.38
N ASP A 111 -6.64 4.07 -16.61
CA ASP A 111 -7.46 3.94 -17.81
C ASP A 111 -7.76 2.47 -18.10
N ASN A 112 -8.99 2.04 -17.83
CA ASN A 112 -9.38 0.64 -17.91
C ASN A 112 -9.49 0.13 -19.34
N GLN A 113 -9.85 0.97 -20.32
CA GLN A 113 -10.10 0.55 -21.72
C GLN A 113 -11.10 -0.62 -21.85
N SER A 114 -12.01 -0.76 -20.88
CA SER A 114 -12.87 -1.93 -20.65
C SER A 114 -14.15 -1.97 -21.50
N ALA A 115 -15.05 -2.92 -21.22
CA ALA A 115 -16.21 -3.34 -22.01
C ALA A 115 -17.25 -2.24 -22.32
N PRO A 116 -17.56 -1.99 -23.61
CA PRO A 116 -16.88 -2.55 -24.79
C PRO A 116 -15.44 -2.06 -24.91
N THR A 117 -14.48 -3.01 -24.94
CA THR A 117 -13.05 -2.74 -24.95
C THR A 117 -12.68 -1.73 -26.02
N ARG A 118 -11.93 -0.69 -25.65
CA ARG A 118 -11.56 0.42 -26.54
C ARG A 118 -10.06 0.48 -26.89
N GLY A 119 -9.23 -0.31 -26.22
CA GLY A 119 -7.80 -0.44 -26.46
C GLY A 119 -7.30 -1.86 -26.16
N ASP A 120 -6.03 -2.11 -26.44
CA ASP A 120 -5.44 -3.46 -26.32
C ASP A 120 -5.12 -3.85 -24.86
N SER A 121 -4.91 -2.86 -23.98
CA SER A 121 -4.62 -3.06 -22.57
C SER A 121 -5.16 -1.91 -21.72
N SER A 122 -5.45 -2.19 -20.44
CA SER A 122 -5.55 -1.13 -19.44
C SER A 122 -4.17 -0.51 -19.22
N ARG A 123 -4.14 0.75 -18.79
CA ARG A 123 -2.91 1.53 -18.63
C ARG A 123 -3.04 2.56 -17.51
N GLY A 124 -1.92 2.94 -16.91
CA GLY A 124 -1.84 4.18 -16.14
C GLY A 124 -1.50 5.34 -17.07
N LEU A 125 -2.08 6.51 -16.83
CA LEU A 125 -1.73 7.73 -17.55
C LEU A 125 -1.38 8.82 -16.55
N ARG A 126 -0.27 9.52 -16.83
CA ARG A 126 0.04 10.84 -16.27
C ARG A 126 -0.13 11.85 -17.38
N LEU A 127 -0.98 12.83 -17.15
CA LEU A 127 -1.45 13.79 -18.13
C LEU A 127 -1.05 15.20 -17.73
N ASP A 128 -0.67 15.98 -18.73
CA ASP A 128 -0.64 17.43 -18.63
C ASP A 128 -2.03 17.93 -18.98
N VAL A 129 -2.65 18.71 -18.10
CA VAL A 129 -4.01 19.24 -18.28
C VAL A 129 -3.92 20.75 -18.14
N ASP A 130 -3.74 21.40 -19.28
CA ASP A 130 -3.60 22.86 -19.37
C ASP A 130 -4.98 23.50 -19.46
N THR A 131 -5.39 24.18 -18.38
CA THR A 131 -6.69 24.85 -18.29
C THR A 131 -6.68 26.27 -18.86
N ASP A 132 -5.51 26.82 -19.18
CA ASP A 132 -5.38 28.11 -19.87
C ASP A 132 -5.49 27.90 -21.39
N GLU A 133 -4.84 26.86 -21.92
CA GLU A 133 -4.89 26.49 -23.34
C GLU A 133 -6.05 25.54 -23.68
N MET A 134 -6.66 24.91 -22.67
CA MET A 134 -7.68 23.86 -22.82
C MET A 134 -7.18 22.68 -23.65
N THR A 135 -6.00 22.16 -23.31
CA THR A 135 -5.39 21.00 -23.97
C THR A 135 -5.06 19.89 -22.96
N ILE A 136 -5.04 18.64 -23.42
CA ILE A 136 -4.57 17.51 -22.63
C ILE A 136 -3.55 16.70 -23.42
N GLU A 137 -2.37 16.50 -22.83
CA GLU A 137 -1.27 15.74 -23.42
C GLU A 137 -0.81 14.62 -22.49
N ILE A 138 -0.28 13.52 -23.03
CA ILE A 138 0.32 12.45 -22.22
C ILE A 138 1.74 12.84 -21.84
N ILE A 139 2.01 12.91 -20.53
CA ILE A 139 3.38 13.02 -19.99
C ILE A 139 4.03 11.63 -19.96
N THR A 140 3.32 10.63 -19.44
CA THR A 140 3.82 9.25 -19.34
C THR A 140 2.67 8.24 -19.41
N GLU A 141 2.88 7.19 -20.20
CA GLU A 141 2.00 6.03 -20.27
C GLU A 141 2.66 4.85 -19.55
N TYR A 142 1.90 4.19 -18.68
CA TYR A 142 2.34 3.04 -17.89
C TYR A 142 1.59 1.78 -18.34
N LEU A 143 2.23 1.02 -19.24
CA LEU A 143 1.69 -0.24 -19.75
C LEU A 143 2.07 -1.41 -18.83
N PRO A 144 1.23 -2.46 -18.72
CA PRO A 144 1.63 -3.67 -18.00
C PRO A 144 2.76 -4.39 -18.74
N PRO A 145 3.60 -5.18 -18.04
CA PRO A 145 4.61 -6.01 -18.70
C PRO A 145 4.01 -7.13 -19.58
N VAL A 146 2.74 -7.48 -19.33
CA VAL A 146 1.93 -8.38 -20.14
C VAL A 146 0.55 -7.77 -20.27
N ASP A 147 0.13 -7.50 -21.51
CA ASP A 147 -1.17 -6.89 -21.85
C ASP A 147 -2.31 -7.53 -21.06
N ARG A 148 -3.11 -6.68 -20.40
CA ARG A 148 -4.23 -7.11 -19.58
C ARG A 148 -5.31 -6.05 -19.53
N ILE A 149 -6.56 -6.49 -19.55
CA ILE A 149 -7.73 -5.61 -19.42
C ILE A 149 -8.34 -5.82 -18.03
N ALA A 150 -8.18 -4.82 -17.17
CA ALA A 150 -8.88 -4.71 -15.90
C ALA A 150 -10.30 -4.18 -16.15
N ALA A 151 -11.31 -5.04 -16.03
CA ALA A 151 -12.66 -4.71 -16.48
C ALA A 151 -13.32 -3.54 -15.70
N ASN A 152 -12.89 -3.30 -14.48
CA ASN A 152 -13.33 -2.23 -13.60
C ASN A 152 -12.32 -2.08 -12.45
N GLN A 153 -12.51 -1.04 -11.63
CA GLN A 153 -11.66 -0.74 -10.48
C GLN A 153 -10.23 -0.39 -10.94
N GLY A 154 -9.27 -0.39 -10.03
CA GLY A 154 -7.88 -0.03 -10.29
C GLY A 154 -7.50 1.29 -9.66
N SER A 155 -6.20 1.47 -9.50
CA SER A 155 -5.60 2.63 -8.86
C SER A 155 -4.33 3.07 -9.57
N PHE A 156 -4.03 4.36 -9.43
CA PHE A 156 -2.75 4.96 -9.77
C PHE A 156 -2.23 5.63 -8.50
N GLN A 157 -0.98 5.37 -8.13
CA GLN A 157 -0.33 6.07 -7.04
C GLN A 157 1.07 6.51 -7.43
N GLU A 158 1.34 7.81 -7.40
CA GLU A 158 2.70 8.34 -7.43
C GLU A 158 3.26 8.38 -6.00
N LEU A 159 4.45 7.83 -5.81
CA LEU A 159 5.17 7.82 -4.54
C LEU A 159 6.08 9.04 -4.43
N ALA A 160 6.42 9.46 -3.21
CA ALA A 160 7.27 10.63 -2.97
C ALA A 160 8.67 10.57 -3.63
N ASN A 161 9.14 9.38 -3.99
CA ASN A 161 10.40 9.17 -4.71
C ASN A 161 10.25 9.13 -6.25
N GLY A 162 9.06 9.46 -6.77
CA GLY A 162 8.73 9.48 -8.20
C GLY A 162 8.38 8.11 -8.79
N ARG A 163 8.43 7.02 -8.02
CA ARG A 163 7.95 5.71 -8.50
C ARG A 163 6.44 5.69 -8.57
N VAL A 164 5.90 4.85 -9.45
CA VAL A 164 4.46 4.72 -9.65
C VAL A 164 4.02 3.29 -9.33
N VAL A 165 2.90 3.15 -8.63
CA VAL A 165 2.24 1.87 -8.38
C VAL A 165 0.90 1.88 -9.10
N LEU A 166 0.66 0.88 -9.96
CA LEU A 166 -0.66 0.62 -10.53
C LEU A 166 -1.27 -0.62 -9.90
N GLY A 167 -2.48 -0.49 -9.36
CA GLY A 167 -3.33 -1.63 -9.00
C GLY A 167 -4.23 -2.00 -10.18
N TRP A 168 -4.19 -3.27 -10.62
CA TRP A 168 -4.93 -3.71 -11.82
C TRP A 168 -6.41 -4.07 -11.54
N GLY A 169 -7.02 -3.44 -10.56
CA GLY A 169 -8.46 -3.54 -10.29
C GLY A 169 -8.94 -4.99 -10.23
N ALA A 170 -10.00 -5.30 -10.99
CA ALA A 170 -10.60 -6.64 -11.06
C ALA A 170 -9.60 -7.80 -11.33
N LEU A 171 -8.34 -7.51 -11.69
CA LEU A 171 -7.24 -8.46 -11.71
C LEU A 171 -6.43 -8.38 -10.40
N PRO A 172 -6.14 -9.51 -9.72
CA PRO A 172 -5.47 -9.54 -8.41
C PRO A 172 -3.96 -9.28 -8.53
N SER A 173 -3.57 -8.20 -9.20
CA SER A 173 -2.18 -7.86 -9.50
C SER A 173 -1.91 -6.37 -9.33
N TRP A 174 -0.65 -6.03 -9.15
CA TRP A 174 -0.16 -4.66 -9.16
C TRP A 174 1.27 -4.61 -9.73
N THR A 175 1.65 -3.47 -10.30
CA THR A 175 2.97 -3.25 -10.91
C THR A 175 3.60 -1.99 -10.34
N LEU A 176 4.90 -2.06 -10.04
CA LEU A 176 5.74 -0.93 -9.65
C LEU A 176 6.56 -0.46 -10.85
N TYR A 177 6.60 0.86 -11.04
CA TYR A 177 7.26 1.52 -12.16
C TYR A 177 8.25 2.58 -11.67
N ALA A 178 9.27 2.85 -12.47
CA ALA A 178 9.99 4.11 -12.45
C ALA A 178 9.10 5.22 -13.03
N GLN A 179 9.48 6.48 -12.82
CA GLN A 179 8.68 7.64 -13.24
C GLN A 179 8.51 7.75 -14.77
N ASP A 180 9.41 7.16 -15.55
CA ASP A 180 9.38 7.16 -17.01
C ASP A 180 8.60 5.97 -17.60
N GLY A 181 7.98 5.14 -16.76
CA GLY A 181 7.20 3.98 -17.18
C GLY A 181 8.00 2.67 -17.25
N GLU A 182 9.29 2.64 -16.88
CA GLU A 182 10.03 1.38 -16.78
C GLU A 182 9.45 0.49 -15.67
N VAL A 183 9.15 -0.77 -15.99
CA VAL A 183 8.65 -1.76 -15.01
C VAL A 183 9.78 -2.18 -14.06
N LEU A 184 9.60 -1.93 -12.76
CA LEU A 184 10.51 -2.35 -11.69
C LEU A 184 10.09 -3.68 -11.06
N GLY A 185 8.80 -4.02 -11.13
CA GLY A 185 8.29 -5.34 -10.76
C GLY A 185 6.78 -5.46 -10.95
N ASP A 186 6.30 -6.70 -11.08
CA ASP A 186 4.89 -7.05 -11.28
C ASP A 186 4.55 -8.24 -10.40
N TRP A 187 3.46 -8.12 -9.64
CA TRP A 187 3.07 -9.12 -8.66
C TRP A 187 1.60 -9.47 -8.78
N THR A 188 1.30 -10.75 -8.58
CA THR A 188 -0.07 -11.27 -8.48
C THR A 188 -0.24 -11.88 -7.10
N VAL A 189 -1.30 -11.48 -6.40
CA VAL A 189 -1.67 -12.05 -5.11
C VAL A 189 -2.68 -13.18 -5.29
N ALA A 190 -2.70 -14.13 -4.35
CA ALA A 190 -3.67 -15.22 -4.33
C ALA A 190 -5.05 -14.71 -3.86
N ALA A 191 -5.71 -13.92 -4.70
CA ALA A 191 -7.05 -13.38 -4.51
C ALA A 191 -7.84 -13.44 -5.82
N ASP A 192 -9.17 -13.27 -5.76
CA ASP A 192 -10.01 -13.27 -6.96
C ASP A 192 -10.03 -11.91 -7.69
N SER A 193 -9.86 -10.81 -6.95
CA SER A 193 -9.84 -9.44 -7.47
C SER A 193 -9.13 -8.49 -6.50
N ASN A 194 -8.77 -7.29 -6.96
CA ASN A 194 -8.24 -6.21 -6.17
C ASN A 194 -9.08 -4.94 -6.41
N TYR A 195 -9.55 -4.22 -5.39
CA TYR A 195 -10.24 -2.95 -5.69
C TYR A 195 -9.24 -1.86 -6.08
N ARG A 196 -8.28 -1.62 -5.20
CA ARG A 196 -7.15 -0.70 -5.37
C ARG A 196 -5.93 -1.30 -4.67
N ALA A 197 -4.74 -0.94 -5.12
CA ALA A 197 -3.48 -1.28 -4.49
C ALA A 197 -2.69 0.00 -4.20
N TYR A 198 -2.23 0.16 -2.97
CA TYR A 198 -1.46 1.30 -2.52
C TYR A 198 -0.27 0.87 -1.68
N PHE A 199 0.81 1.62 -1.81
CA PHE A 199 1.97 1.57 -0.94
C PHE A 199 1.91 2.75 0.03
N HIS A 200 1.96 2.42 1.31
CA HIS A 200 2.05 3.39 2.38
C HIS A 200 3.19 3.01 3.31
N GLU A 201 3.91 4.02 3.76
CA GLU A 201 4.72 3.87 4.96
C GLU A 201 3.78 3.64 6.13
N TRP A 202 4.10 2.65 6.96
CA TRP A 202 3.33 2.38 8.15
C TRP A 202 4.27 2.00 9.29
N THR A 203 3.94 2.53 10.46
CA THR A 203 4.58 2.18 11.71
C THR A 203 3.67 1.23 12.48
N ALA A 204 4.24 0.14 13.01
CA ALA A 204 3.56 -0.68 13.98
C ALA A 204 4.49 -1.29 15.01
N THR A 205 3.94 -1.37 16.21
CA THR A 205 4.48 -2.11 17.34
C THR A 205 3.45 -3.19 17.68
N PRO A 206 3.72 -4.48 17.37
CA PRO A 206 2.81 -5.56 17.70
C PRO A 206 2.55 -5.63 19.20
N THR A 207 1.33 -6.05 19.58
CA THR A 207 0.98 -6.25 21.00
C THR A 207 1.62 -7.50 21.59
N ALA A 208 1.90 -8.51 20.77
CA ALA A 208 2.68 -9.67 21.18
C ALA A 208 4.17 -9.28 21.26
N PRO A 209 4.94 -9.81 22.24
CA PRO A 209 6.37 -9.58 22.30
C PRO A 209 7.11 -10.24 21.12
N PRO A 210 8.39 -9.90 20.87
CA PRO A 210 9.26 -10.66 19.98
C PRO A 210 9.27 -12.16 20.32
N ALA A 211 9.46 -13.01 19.32
CA ALA A 211 9.78 -14.41 19.52
C ALA A 211 11.31 -14.56 19.58
N ALA A 212 11.83 -15.22 20.61
CA ALA A 212 13.26 -15.38 20.83
C ALA A 212 13.59 -16.78 21.33
N VAL A 213 14.52 -17.44 20.65
CA VAL A 213 14.93 -18.82 20.93
C VAL A 213 16.43 -18.91 21.00
N ALA A 214 16.97 -19.60 22.01
CA ALA A 214 18.38 -19.92 22.11
C ALA A 214 18.64 -21.35 21.64
N ARG A 215 19.71 -21.51 20.88
CA ARG A 215 20.23 -22.80 20.44
C ARG A 215 21.73 -22.86 20.67
N THR A 216 22.21 -23.98 21.19
CA THR A 216 23.64 -24.21 21.40
C THR A 216 24.12 -25.35 20.50
N GLU A 217 25.08 -25.06 19.62
CA GLU A 217 25.72 -26.04 18.74
C GLU A 217 27.24 -25.95 18.87
N ASP A 218 27.93 -27.08 19.02
CA ASP A 218 29.39 -27.16 19.16
C ASP A 218 29.99 -26.22 20.25
N GLY A 219 29.22 -25.96 21.31
CA GLY A 219 29.61 -25.08 22.43
C GLY A 219 29.38 -23.59 22.18
N VAL A 220 28.75 -23.21 21.05
CA VAL A 220 28.40 -21.84 20.72
C VAL A 220 26.89 -21.65 20.84
N THR A 221 26.47 -20.70 21.67
CA THR A 221 25.06 -20.33 21.85
C THR A 221 24.70 -19.17 20.94
N SER A 222 23.62 -19.34 20.17
CA SER A 222 23.01 -18.28 19.36
C SER A 222 21.57 -18.04 19.76
N VAL A 223 21.18 -16.77 19.80
CA VAL A 223 19.79 -16.33 19.97
C VAL A 223 19.21 -15.98 18.61
N TYR A 224 18.14 -16.66 18.23
CA TYR A 224 17.34 -16.39 17.04
C TYR A 224 16.14 -15.55 17.46
N VAL A 225 15.99 -14.37 16.87
CA VAL A 225 14.93 -13.43 17.23
C VAL A 225 14.20 -12.92 15.99
N SER A 226 12.87 -12.84 16.10
CA SER A 226 12.00 -12.22 15.10
C SER A 226 10.81 -11.52 15.78
N TRP A 227 10.28 -10.48 15.13
CA TRP A 227 9.07 -9.80 15.62
C TRP A 227 8.17 -9.43 14.45
N ASN A 228 7.26 -10.36 14.13
CA ASN A 228 6.38 -10.21 12.98
C ASN A 228 5.44 -9.01 13.16
N GLY A 229 5.39 -8.15 12.14
CA GLY A 229 4.60 -6.92 12.15
C GLY A 229 5.27 -5.72 12.83
N ALA A 230 6.46 -5.87 13.42
CA ALA A 230 7.21 -4.73 13.96
C ALA A 230 8.02 -4.05 12.85
N THR A 231 7.75 -2.77 12.62
CA THR A 231 8.34 -2.02 11.50
C THR A 231 9.49 -1.10 11.91
N GLU A 232 9.67 -0.86 13.21
CA GLU A 232 10.68 0.09 13.73
C GLU A 232 11.89 -0.59 14.38
N VAL A 233 12.05 -1.91 14.21
CA VAL A 233 13.22 -2.63 14.75
C VAL A 233 14.42 -2.41 13.85
N GLU A 234 15.41 -1.67 14.35
CA GLU A 234 16.69 -1.41 13.67
C GLU A 234 17.78 -2.39 14.14
N SER A 235 17.80 -2.70 15.44
CA SER A 235 18.76 -3.63 16.01
C SER A 235 18.18 -4.39 17.20
N TRP A 236 18.89 -5.44 17.60
CA TRP A 236 18.59 -6.27 18.75
C TRP A 236 19.75 -6.20 19.73
N ARG A 237 19.45 -6.12 21.02
CA ARG A 237 20.45 -6.37 22.07
C ARG A 237 20.04 -7.54 22.94
N VAL A 238 21.02 -8.36 23.29
CA VAL A 238 20.86 -9.48 24.21
C VAL A 238 21.42 -9.07 25.57
N LEU A 239 20.60 -9.22 26.59
CA LEU A 239 20.90 -8.97 27.97
C LEU A 239 20.94 -10.29 28.75
N VAL A 240 21.97 -10.49 29.55
CA VAL A 240 22.11 -11.66 30.43
C VAL A 240 22.47 -11.21 31.85
N GLY A 241 21.96 -11.91 32.84
CA GLY A 241 22.27 -11.68 34.25
C GLY A 241 21.93 -12.89 35.12
N ALA A 242 22.21 -12.80 36.41
CA ALA A 242 21.81 -13.83 37.38
C ALA A 242 20.32 -13.79 37.72
N ASP A 243 19.69 -12.62 37.56
CA ASP A 243 18.26 -12.42 37.67
C ASP A 243 17.82 -11.17 36.86
N SER A 244 16.51 -10.92 36.78
CA SER A 244 15.93 -9.83 36.00
C SER A 244 16.33 -8.42 36.45
N SER A 245 16.89 -8.26 37.65
CA SER A 245 17.37 -6.97 38.17
C SER A 245 18.86 -6.71 37.92
N THR A 246 19.59 -7.71 37.44
CA THR A 246 21.05 -7.66 37.22
C THR A 246 21.44 -7.91 35.76
N LEU A 247 20.53 -7.67 34.82
CA LEU A 247 20.77 -7.87 33.40
C LEU A 247 21.84 -6.90 32.87
N SER A 248 22.76 -7.41 32.05
CA SER A 248 23.80 -6.64 31.38
C SER A 248 23.88 -7.01 29.90
N GLU A 249 24.16 -6.04 29.04
CA GLU A 249 24.29 -6.27 27.61
C GLU A 249 25.53 -7.12 27.31
N VAL A 250 25.34 -8.20 26.54
CA VAL A 250 26.41 -9.12 26.14
C VAL A 250 26.62 -9.15 24.64
N ALA A 251 25.61 -8.82 23.85
CA ALA A 251 25.68 -8.80 22.39
C ALA A 251 24.65 -7.82 21.81
N THR A 252 24.99 -7.22 20.67
CA THR A 252 24.08 -6.38 19.87
C THR A 252 24.27 -6.73 18.39
N SER A 253 23.18 -6.76 17.62
CA SER A 253 23.20 -7.08 16.19
C SER A 253 22.16 -6.26 15.42
N GLU A 254 22.53 -5.76 14.24
CA GLU A 254 21.60 -5.12 13.32
C GLU A 254 20.53 -6.12 12.83
N ARG A 255 19.31 -5.65 12.58
CA ARG A 255 18.27 -6.49 11.99
C ARG A 255 18.64 -6.80 10.53
N THR A 256 18.81 -8.07 10.21
CA THR A 256 19.21 -8.50 8.84
C THR A 256 18.06 -9.02 7.97
N GLY A 257 16.83 -9.09 8.49
CA GLY A 257 15.67 -9.61 7.76
C GLY A 257 14.46 -9.91 8.65
N PHE A 258 13.75 -11.00 8.34
CA PHE A 258 12.64 -11.51 9.16
C PHE A 258 13.14 -12.05 10.51
N GLU A 259 14.19 -12.87 10.48
CA GLU A 259 14.86 -13.44 11.65
C GLU A 259 16.32 -12.98 11.69
N THR A 260 16.82 -12.70 12.88
CA THR A 260 18.22 -12.34 13.15
C THR A 260 18.83 -13.37 14.10
N ALA A 261 19.98 -13.92 13.75
CA ALA A 261 20.78 -14.80 14.60
C ALA A 261 21.87 -13.98 15.29
N ILE A 262 21.99 -14.10 16.61
CA ILE A 262 22.93 -13.35 17.45
C ILE A 262 23.76 -14.34 18.24
N GLU A 263 25.02 -14.49 17.86
CA GLU A 263 25.98 -15.32 18.60
C GLU A 263 26.34 -14.65 19.93
N LEU A 264 26.29 -15.41 21.02
CA LEU A 264 26.69 -14.92 22.34
C LEU A 264 28.19 -15.13 22.56
N PRO A 265 28.87 -14.23 23.28
CA PRO A 265 30.24 -14.46 23.72
C PRO A 265 30.36 -15.75 24.55
N GLU A 266 31.52 -16.43 24.48
CA GLU A 266 31.78 -17.62 25.31
C GLU A 266 31.51 -17.35 26.80
N GLY A 267 30.72 -18.22 27.43
CA GLY A 267 30.34 -18.14 28.84
C GLY A 267 29.26 -17.10 29.18
N ALA A 268 28.76 -16.35 28.18
CA ALA A 268 27.67 -15.39 28.37
C ALA A 268 26.27 -16.04 28.38
N ASP A 269 26.15 -17.32 28.06
CA ASP A 269 24.92 -18.11 28.13
C ASP A 269 24.57 -18.56 29.56
N GLY A 270 25.39 -18.21 30.55
CA GLY A 270 25.22 -18.60 31.95
C GLY A 270 25.68 -20.02 32.26
N ASN A 271 26.27 -20.72 31.29
CA ASN A 271 26.69 -22.11 31.39
C ASN A 271 28.19 -22.26 31.76
N GLY A 272 28.86 -21.14 32.06
CA GLY A 272 30.31 -21.02 32.16
C GLY A 272 30.94 -21.23 33.54
N ASP A 273 30.23 -21.75 34.55
CA ASP A 273 30.82 -21.97 35.89
C ASP A 273 30.25 -23.21 36.61
N ASP A 274 30.03 -24.32 35.89
CA ASP A 274 29.92 -25.64 36.52
C ASP A 274 31.30 -26.28 36.58
N ASP A 275 31.97 -26.05 37.73
CA ASP A 275 33.06 -26.90 38.21
C ASP A 275 32.68 -28.37 38.02
N ALA A 276 33.59 -29.13 37.39
CA ALA A 276 33.41 -30.52 37.04
C ALA A 276 32.86 -31.40 38.19
N ASP A 277 31.59 -31.80 38.10
CA ASP A 277 31.09 -33.02 38.75
C ASP A 277 30.66 -34.01 37.66
N GLU A 278 31.48 -35.04 37.45
CA GLU A 278 31.15 -36.17 36.59
C GLU A 278 29.96 -36.94 37.21
N GLY A 279 28.74 -36.57 36.83
CA GLY A 279 27.54 -37.17 37.42
C GLY A 279 26.27 -37.00 36.61
N SER A 280 26.15 -37.76 35.52
CA SER A 280 24.88 -38.23 34.90
C SER A 280 23.66 -37.28 34.88
N GLY A 281 23.38 -36.72 33.70
CA GLY A 281 22.09 -36.15 33.33
C GLY A 281 22.26 -34.82 32.61
N GLU A 282 21.64 -34.67 31.43
CA GLU A 282 21.51 -33.37 30.76
C GLU A 282 20.85 -32.39 31.75
N SER A 283 21.62 -31.47 32.34
CA SER A 283 21.06 -30.32 33.04
C SER A 283 20.28 -29.51 32.01
N PRO A 284 18.99 -29.20 32.25
CA PRO A 284 18.25 -28.35 31.33
C PRO A 284 18.95 -27.00 31.25
N GLN A 285 19.31 -26.57 30.04
CA GLN A 285 19.90 -25.25 29.80
C GLN A 285 18.97 -24.18 30.39
N SER A 286 19.39 -23.51 31.47
CA SER A 286 18.56 -22.51 32.12
C SER A 286 18.75 -21.16 31.43
N PHE A 287 17.99 -20.93 30.35
CA PHE A 287 17.89 -19.62 29.71
C PHE A 287 17.02 -18.62 30.49
N GLU A 288 16.72 -18.90 31.77
CA GLU A 288 15.76 -18.14 32.60
C GLU A 288 16.13 -16.66 32.80
N HIS A 289 17.33 -16.23 32.38
CA HIS A 289 17.82 -14.87 32.53
C HIS A 289 18.45 -14.28 31.26
N ILE A 290 18.13 -14.83 30.08
CA ILE A 290 18.45 -14.19 28.79
C ILE A 290 17.22 -13.44 28.30
N VAL A 291 17.38 -12.14 28.05
CA VAL A 291 16.36 -11.27 27.47
C VAL A 291 16.89 -10.67 26.18
N VAL A 292 16.06 -10.61 25.15
CA VAL A 292 16.36 -9.83 23.95
C VAL A 292 15.45 -8.61 23.90
N GLU A 293 16.01 -7.45 23.56
CA GLU A 293 15.28 -6.22 23.34
C GLU A 293 15.43 -5.77 21.89
N ALA A 294 14.30 -5.36 21.30
CA ALA A 294 14.25 -4.66 20.02
C ALA A 294 14.52 -3.18 20.25
N LEU A 295 15.44 -2.60 19.49
CA LEU A 295 15.79 -1.19 19.57
C LEU A 295 15.36 -0.46 18.28
N ASN A 296 14.87 0.77 18.44
CA ASN A 296 14.59 1.67 17.31
C ASN A 296 15.85 2.42 16.84
N ALA A 297 15.69 3.34 15.89
CA ALA A 297 16.78 4.15 15.33
C ALA A 297 17.51 5.05 16.34
N ASP A 298 16.85 5.40 17.45
CA ASP A 298 17.44 6.19 18.54
C ASP A 298 18.17 5.32 19.57
N GLY A 299 18.07 3.99 19.45
CA GLY A 299 18.62 3.03 20.40
C GLY A 299 17.70 2.78 21.61
N ASP A 300 16.46 3.25 21.57
CA ASP A 300 15.48 3.05 22.64
C ASP A 300 14.80 1.68 22.52
N PRO A 301 14.57 0.97 23.63
CA PRO A 301 13.88 -0.32 23.62
C PRO A 301 12.39 -0.14 23.32
N ILE A 302 11.92 -0.80 22.26
CA ILE A 302 10.52 -0.77 21.81
C ILE A 302 9.77 -2.07 22.06
N GLY A 303 10.48 -3.14 22.40
CA GLY A 303 9.91 -4.44 22.77
C GLY A 303 10.95 -5.35 23.38
N SER A 304 10.51 -6.34 24.16
CA SER A 304 11.42 -7.27 24.84
C SER A 304 10.80 -8.66 24.96
N ALA A 305 11.61 -9.70 24.93
CA ALA A 305 11.19 -11.07 25.16
C ALA A 305 12.23 -11.85 25.97
N ALA A 306 11.75 -12.73 26.86
CA ALA A 306 12.59 -13.75 27.47
C ALA A 306 12.91 -14.83 26.44
N VAL A 307 14.18 -15.18 26.32
CA VAL A 307 14.64 -16.18 25.36
C VAL A 307 14.26 -17.58 25.85
N GLN A 308 13.64 -18.37 24.97
CA GLN A 308 13.25 -19.74 25.27
C GLN A 308 14.31 -20.74 24.75
N PRO A 309 14.53 -21.90 25.41
CA PRO A 309 15.28 -22.98 24.78
C PRO A 309 14.59 -23.44 23.49
N GLU A 310 15.37 -23.86 22.50
CA GLU A 310 14.82 -24.57 21.34
C GLU A 310 14.15 -25.88 21.79
N GLY A 311 12.81 -25.90 21.79
CA GLY A 311 11.99 -27.08 22.04
C GLY A 311 11.31 -27.59 20.78
N GLU A 312 11.01 -28.89 20.71
CA GLU A 312 10.20 -29.51 19.64
C GLU A 312 8.78 -28.90 19.59
N GLY A 313 8.61 -27.70 19.03
CA GLY A 313 7.31 -27.05 19.02
C GLY A 313 7.31 -25.53 18.85
N LEU A 314 8.09 -24.99 17.92
CA LEU A 314 7.73 -23.72 17.29
C LEU A 314 7.43 -24.03 15.83
N ALA A 315 6.13 -24.17 15.55
CA ALA A 315 5.64 -24.38 14.20
C ALA A 315 6.00 -23.16 13.34
N GLN A 316 6.64 -23.46 12.20
CA GLN A 316 6.83 -22.57 11.05
C GLN A 316 5.53 -21.97 10.55
#